data_AF-A0A2P2IDN8-F1
#
_entry.id   AF-A0A2P2IDN8-F1
#
_cell.length_a   1.000
_cell.length_b   1.000
_cell.length_c   1.000
_cell.angle_alpha   90.00
_cell.angle_beta   90.00
_cell.angle_gamma   90.00
#
_symmetry.space_group_name_H-M   'P 1'
#
loop_
_entity.id
_entity.type
_entity.pdbx_description
1 polymer ?
#
loop_
_entity_poly.entity_id
_entity_poly.type
_entity_poly.pdbx_seq_one_letter_code
_entity_poly.pdbx_strand_id
1 'polypeptide(L)'
;RGPPPPPMPGAPPPPPMPGMRPGAPRPPPAPGGGPPPPPGMPRMPGPGTATLPYGMTLKKSNVKPDAQTKRLQWNKVTPQKMSEKSVWVKLNKKESHIKVQVLKSIGENFAVKQTKKRVVDHSDKGFKKDKELRILDVKTNQNLSIALRGQYKHLSLDAIRLAILRCDEHVLCLDSTGTLDSAALQNLISSLPDHDVINKVVAL
;
A
#
# COMPACT_ATOMS: atom_id res chain seq x y z
N ARG A 1 1.60 2.35 -51.90
CA ARG A 1 2.19 1.17 -51.19
C ARG A 1 3.65 1.10 -51.61
N GLY A 2 4.60 1.44 -50.73
CA GLY A 2 6.04 1.35 -51.01
C GLY A 2 6.60 -0.05 -50.71
N PRO A 3 7.82 -0.39 -51.16
CA PRO A 3 8.41 -1.71 -50.99
C PRO A 3 8.87 -1.94 -49.53
N PRO A 4 8.98 -3.21 -49.08
CA PRO A 4 9.41 -3.52 -47.73
C PRO A 4 10.88 -3.16 -47.50
N PRO A 5 11.27 -2.76 -46.28
CA PRO A 5 12.65 -2.41 -45.96
C PRO A 5 13.56 -3.66 -46.01
N PRO A 6 14.83 -3.50 -46.44
CA PRO A 6 15.77 -4.60 -46.55
C PRO A 6 16.19 -5.14 -45.16
N PRO A 7 16.54 -6.43 -45.06
CA PRO A 7 17.04 -7.01 -43.82
C PRO A 7 18.41 -6.41 -43.46
N MET A 8 18.56 -5.95 -42.22
CA MET A 8 19.85 -5.46 -41.73
C MET A 8 20.83 -6.65 -41.56
N PRO A 9 22.10 -6.51 -41.97
CA PRO A 9 23.12 -7.52 -41.72
C PRO A 9 23.29 -7.78 -40.22
N GLY A 10 23.29 -9.05 -39.83
CA GLY A 10 23.49 -9.47 -38.45
C GLY A 10 24.85 -8.99 -37.92
N ALA A 11 24.87 -8.49 -36.69
CA ALA A 11 26.11 -8.10 -36.02
C ALA A 11 27.05 -9.30 -35.87
N PRO A 12 28.37 -9.12 -36.08
CA PRO A 12 29.34 -10.21 -35.93
C PRO A 12 29.38 -10.70 -34.47
N PRO A 13 29.65 -12.00 -34.26
CA PRO A 13 29.74 -12.56 -32.91
C PRO A 13 30.85 -11.85 -32.10
N PRO A 14 30.64 -11.68 -30.78
CA PRO A 14 31.59 -10.96 -29.93
C PRO A 14 32.95 -11.68 -29.90
N PRO A 15 34.07 -10.93 -29.85
CA PRO A 15 35.40 -11.50 -29.83
C PRO A 15 35.62 -12.32 -28.55
N PRO A 16 36.39 -13.42 -28.65
CA PRO A 16 36.71 -14.26 -27.49
C PRO A 16 37.58 -13.48 -26.49
N MET A 17 37.23 -13.59 -25.20
CA MET A 17 37.99 -12.98 -24.12
C MET A 17 39.41 -13.61 -24.01
N PRO A 18 40.46 -12.79 -23.85
CA PRO A 18 41.83 -13.30 -23.70
C PRO A 18 41.98 -14.08 -22.38
N GLY A 19 42.37 -15.35 -22.46
CA GLY A 19 42.79 -16.11 -21.27
C GLY A 19 42.52 -17.62 -21.28
N MET A 20 41.74 -18.15 -22.23
CA MET A 20 41.49 -19.59 -22.28
C MET A 20 42.64 -20.32 -22.98
N ARG A 21 43.53 -20.93 -22.19
CA ARG A 21 44.56 -21.86 -22.69
C ARG A 21 43.88 -22.99 -23.48
N PRO A 22 44.41 -23.42 -24.64
CA PRO A 22 43.87 -24.56 -25.36
C PRO A 22 44.21 -25.85 -24.61
N GLY A 23 43.20 -26.56 -24.12
CA GLY A 23 43.39 -27.94 -23.62
C GLY A 23 42.55 -28.38 -22.42
N ALA A 24 41.74 -27.52 -21.78
CA ALA A 24 40.87 -28.00 -20.71
C ALA A 24 39.66 -28.75 -21.29
N PRO A 25 39.41 -30.02 -20.93
CA PRO A 25 38.23 -30.75 -21.38
C PRO A 25 36.96 -30.04 -20.87
N ARG A 26 35.95 -29.95 -21.75
CA ARG A 26 34.64 -29.40 -21.38
C ARG A 26 34.09 -30.21 -20.19
N PRO A 27 33.55 -29.55 -19.15
CA PRO A 27 32.94 -30.27 -18.05
C PRO A 27 31.78 -31.13 -18.59
N PRO A 28 31.64 -32.38 -18.13
CA PRO A 28 30.59 -33.28 -18.60
C PRO A 28 29.20 -32.69 -18.31
N PRO A 29 28.20 -32.94 -19.16
CA PRO A 29 26.83 -32.52 -18.92
C PRO A 29 26.34 -33.10 -17.59
N ALA A 30 25.80 -32.25 -16.71
CA ALA A 30 25.19 -32.69 -15.46
C ALA A 30 24.01 -33.64 -15.77
N PRO A 31 24.01 -34.88 -15.27
CA PRO A 31 22.88 -35.79 -15.39
C PRO A 31 21.77 -35.30 -14.46
N GLY A 32 20.75 -34.66 -15.03
CA GLY A 32 19.61 -34.20 -14.24
C GLY A 32 18.71 -33.30 -15.06
N GLY A 33 17.78 -33.91 -15.80
CA GLY A 33 16.66 -33.20 -16.38
C GLY A 33 15.84 -32.56 -15.26
N GLY A 34 16.02 -31.25 -15.07
CA GLY A 34 15.05 -30.45 -14.34
C GLY A 34 13.68 -30.60 -15.02
N PRO A 35 12.58 -30.66 -14.24
CA PRO A 35 11.26 -30.83 -14.82
C PRO A 35 10.99 -29.74 -15.86
N PRO A 36 10.31 -30.08 -16.97
CA PRO A 36 10.00 -29.10 -18.01
C PRO A 36 9.26 -27.92 -17.40
N PRO A 37 9.51 -26.68 -17.88
CA PRO A 37 8.80 -25.51 -17.39
C PRO A 37 7.28 -25.77 -17.49
N PRO A 38 6.51 -25.45 -16.44
CA PRO A 38 5.07 -25.69 -16.43
C PRO A 38 4.41 -25.11 -17.69
N PRO A 39 3.45 -25.81 -18.32
CA PRO A 39 2.68 -25.27 -19.43
C PRO A 39 2.16 -23.89 -19.02
N GLY A 40 2.52 -22.87 -19.79
CA GLY A 40 2.12 -21.49 -19.49
C GLY A 40 0.60 -21.45 -19.35
N MET A 41 0.12 -21.12 -18.15
CA MET A 41 -1.30 -20.86 -17.95
C MET A 41 -1.75 -19.86 -19.01
N PRO A 42 -2.89 -20.06 -19.69
CA PRO A 42 -3.40 -19.09 -20.64
C PRO A 42 -3.44 -17.74 -19.94
N ARG A 43 -2.73 -16.76 -20.52
CA ARG A 43 -2.74 -15.38 -20.04
C ARG A 43 -4.20 -14.98 -19.86
N MET A 44 -4.65 -14.84 -18.62
CA MET A 44 -5.92 -14.17 -18.36
C MET A 44 -5.86 -12.84 -19.11
N PRO A 45 -6.89 -12.48 -19.89
CA PRO A 45 -6.93 -11.18 -20.54
C PRO A 45 -6.70 -10.13 -19.47
N GLY A 46 -5.58 -9.40 -19.58
CA GLY A 46 -5.34 -8.24 -18.74
C GLY A 46 -6.53 -7.27 -18.88
N PRO A 47 -6.77 -6.38 -17.90
CA PRO A 47 -7.88 -5.42 -17.94
C PRO A 47 -7.68 -4.44 -19.10
N GLY A 48 -8.11 -4.84 -20.30
CA GLY A 48 -7.67 -4.20 -21.54
C GLY A 48 -8.68 -4.17 -22.68
N THR A 49 -9.71 -5.01 -22.68
CA THR A 49 -10.73 -4.97 -23.74
C THR A 49 -12.11 -5.38 -23.21
N ALA A 50 -12.65 -4.63 -22.25
CA ALA A 50 -14.10 -4.66 -22.04
C ALA A 50 -14.72 -3.97 -23.28
N THR A 51 -15.14 -4.76 -24.26
CA THR A 51 -15.90 -4.26 -25.42
C THR A 51 -17.17 -3.60 -24.90
N LEU A 52 -17.25 -2.27 -25.05
CA LEU A 52 -18.45 -1.53 -24.68
C LEU A 52 -19.53 -1.78 -25.73
N PRO A 53 -20.80 -1.96 -25.33
CA PRO A 53 -21.89 -2.23 -26.27
C PRO A 53 -22.20 -1.00 -27.15
N TYR A 54 -22.94 -1.22 -28.23
CA TYR A 54 -23.46 -0.17 -29.13
C TYR A 54 -22.38 0.70 -29.81
N GLY A 55 -21.19 0.14 -30.07
CA GLY A 55 -20.08 0.84 -30.74
C GLY A 55 -19.47 1.96 -29.89
N MET A 56 -19.67 1.92 -28.58
CA MET A 56 -19.07 2.86 -27.64
C MET A 56 -17.56 2.62 -27.55
N THR A 57 -16.77 3.70 -27.52
CA THR A 57 -15.33 3.64 -27.25
C THR A 57 -15.02 4.16 -25.85
N LEU A 58 -13.99 3.61 -25.21
CA LEU A 58 -13.49 4.13 -23.94
C LEU A 58 -12.66 5.38 -24.23
N LYS A 59 -13.23 6.56 -24.01
CA LYS A 59 -12.50 7.82 -24.12
C LYS A 59 -11.57 7.96 -22.92
N LYS A 60 -10.28 7.75 -23.13
CA LYS A 60 -9.25 8.11 -22.15
C LYS A 60 -9.16 9.64 -22.14
N SER A 61 -9.53 10.28 -21.02
CA SER A 61 -9.25 11.70 -20.85
C SER A 61 -7.74 11.87 -20.71
N ASN A 62 -7.10 12.54 -21.69
CA ASN A 62 -5.67 12.86 -21.62
C ASN A 62 -5.34 13.89 -20.53
N VAL A 63 -6.36 14.42 -19.84
CA VAL A 63 -6.19 15.41 -18.79
C VAL A 63 -6.09 14.73 -17.43
N LYS A 64 -4.90 14.81 -16.83
CA LYS A 64 -4.68 14.45 -15.42
C LYS A 64 -4.86 15.72 -14.58
N PRO A 65 -5.72 15.71 -13.54
CA PRO A 65 -5.81 16.85 -12.62
C PRO A 65 -4.51 16.99 -11.83
N ASP A 66 -4.12 18.23 -11.53
CA ASP A 66 -2.90 18.57 -10.80
C ASP A 66 -2.97 18.20 -9.31
N ALA A 67 -4.18 18.26 -8.72
CA ALA A 67 -4.44 17.88 -7.34
C ALA A 67 -5.49 16.77 -7.25
N GLN A 68 -5.37 15.92 -6.21
CA GLN A 68 -6.39 14.93 -5.89
C GLN A 68 -7.65 15.64 -5.36
N THR A 69 -8.78 15.47 -6.06
CA THR A 69 -10.06 16.05 -5.66
C THR A 69 -10.90 15.08 -4.83
N LYS A 70 -11.89 15.62 -4.09
CA LYS A 70 -12.87 14.80 -3.36
C LYS A 70 -13.54 13.82 -4.31
N ARG A 71 -13.66 12.56 -3.88
CA ARG A 71 -14.27 11.50 -4.69
C ARG A 71 -15.78 11.71 -4.77
N LEU A 72 -16.32 11.66 -5.99
CA LEU A 72 -17.76 11.67 -6.22
C LEU A 72 -18.38 10.34 -5.77
N GLN A 73 -19.45 10.42 -4.98
CA GLN A 73 -20.24 9.27 -4.53
C GLN A 73 -21.33 8.94 -5.55
N TRP A 74 -20.92 8.45 -6.72
CA TRP A 74 -21.83 8.04 -7.78
C TRP A 74 -21.98 6.51 -7.89
N ASN A 75 -23.19 6.08 -8.24
CA ASN A 75 -23.43 4.71 -8.67
C ASN A 75 -23.00 4.55 -10.13
N LYS A 76 -22.07 3.61 -10.38
CA LYS A 76 -21.56 3.37 -11.72
C LYS A 76 -22.62 2.67 -12.58
N VAL A 77 -22.84 3.19 -13.78
CA VAL A 77 -23.70 2.54 -14.78
C VAL A 77 -22.98 1.33 -15.34
N THR A 78 -23.66 0.18 -15.39
CA THR A 78 -23.13 -1.04 -16.01
C THR A 78 -23.45 -0.99 -17.50
N PRO A 79 -22.46 -0.91 -18.41
CA PRO A 79 -22.71 -0.75 -19.84
C PRO A 79 -23.60 -1.84 -20.44
N GLN A 80 -23.46 -3.08 -19.97
CA GLN A 80 -24.22 -4.25 -20.46
C GLN A 80 -25.71 -4.22 -20.08
N LYS A 81 -26.09 -3.47 -19.04
CA LYS A 81 -27.48 -3.34 -18.58
C LYS A 81 -28.18 -2.10 -19.18
N MET A 82 -27.50 -1.39 -20.07
CA MET A 82 -27.96 -0.13 -20.63
C MET A 82 -28.61 -0.36 -22.00
N SER A 83 -29.63 0.43 -22.35
CA SER A 83 -30.25 0.41 -23.69
C SER A 83 -29.45 1.22 -24.72
N GLU A 84 -29.56 0.85 -26.00
CA GLU A 84 -28.98 1.61 -27.12
C GLU A 84 -29.46 3.07 -27.19
N LYS A 85 -30.71 3.33 -26.81
CA LYS A 85 -31.30 4.68 -26.81
C LYS A 85 -30.86 5.54 -25.61
N SER A 86 -30.03 5.00 -24.73
CA SER A 86 -29.57 5.68 -23.51
C SER A 86 -28.77 6.95 -23.80
N VAL A 87 -28.89 7.92 -22.89
CA VAL A 87 -28.17 9.20 -22.95
C VAL A 87 -26.65 8.99 -23.01
N TRP A 88 -26.12 7.96 -22.36
CA TRP A 88 -24.68 7.66 -22.36
C TRP A 88 -24.13 7.25 -23.73
N VAL A 89 -24.92 6.53 -24.56
CA VAL A 89 -24.52 6.17 -25.93
C VAL A 89 -24.43 7.42 -26.80
N LYS A 90 -25.43 8.31 -26.69
CA LYS A 90 -25.47 9.59 -27.42
C LYS A 90 -24.32 10.51 -27.02
N LEU A 91 -24.03 10.62 -25.73
CA LEU A 91 -22.92 11.43 -25.21
C LEU A 91 -21.56 10.87 -25.62
N ASN A 92 -21.40 9.55 -25.68
CA ASN A 92 -20.13 8.95 -26.11
C ASN A 92 -19.84 9.20 -27.60
N LYS A 93 -20.86 9.33 -28.45
CA LYS A 93 -20.66 9.68 -29.87
C LYS A 93 -20.31 11.15 -30.09
N LYS A 94 -20.67 12.05 -29.16
CA LYS A 94 -20.33 13.48 -29.24
C LYS A 94 -18.93 13.73 -28.74
N GLU A 95 -18.16 14.54 -29.45
CA GLU A 95 -16.86 15.01 -28.95
C GLU A 95 -17.09 16.00 -27.80
N SER A 96 -16.50 15.71 -26.64
CA SER A 96 -16.64 16.55 -25.45
C SER A 96 -15.39 17.41 -25.30
N HIS A 97 -15.47 18.67 -25.69
CA HIS A 97 -14.40 19.64 -25.45
C HIS A 97 -14.51 20.16 -24.01
N ILE A 98 -13.68 19.64 -23.11
CA ILE A 98 -13.60 20.14 -21.74
C ILE A 98 -12.62 21.32 -21.71
N LYS A 99 -13.10 22.51 -21.36
CA LYS A 99 -12.25 23.70 -21.21
C LYS A 99 -11.28 23.49 -20.03
N VAL A 100 -9.99 23.73 -20.26
CA VAL A 100 -8.93 23.59 -19.24
C VAL A 100 -9.20 24.45 -18.00
N GLN A 101 -9.75 25.66 -18.19
CA GLN A 101 -10.12 26.56 -17.10
C GLN A 101 -11.13 25.93 -16.11
N VAL A 102 -12.08 25.14 -16.61
CA VAL A 102 -13.07 24.45 -15.77
C VAL A 102 -12.40 23.35 -14.93
N LEU A 103 -11.47 22.59 -15.53
CA LEU A 103 -10.71 21.57 -14.80
C LEU A 103 -9.82 22.18 -13.72
N LYS A 104 -9.20 23.33 -14.01
CA LYS A 104 -8.41 24.08 -13.02
C LYS A 104 -9.26 24.52 -11.83
N SER A 105 -10.41 25.14 -12.11
CA SER A 105 -11.36 25.57 -11.07
C SER A 105 -11.86 24.41 -10.21
N ILE A 106 -12.13 23.24 -10.81
CA ILE A 106 -12.51 22.04 -10.05
C ILE A 106 -11.35 21.58 -9.14
N GLY A 107 -10.12 21.60 -9.65
CA GLY A 107 -8.92 21.28 -8.87
C GLY A 107 -8.76 22.20 -7.67
N GLU A 108 -8.90 23.52 -7.86
CA GLU A 108 -8.74 24.52 -6.80
C GLU A 108 -9.85 24.42 -5.73
N ASN A 109 -11.12 24.26 -6.13
CA ASN A 109 -12.26 24.28 -5.20
C ASN A 109 -12.53 22.94 -4.50
N PHE A 110 -12.18 21.81 -5.14
CA PHE A 110 -12.48 20.47 -4.64
C PHE A 110 -11.24 19.66 -4.29
N ALA A 111 -10.05 20.26 -4.29
CA ALA A 111 -8.84 19.63 -3.79
C ALA A 111 -9.07 19.11 -2.37
N VAL A 112 -8.73 17.83 -2.17
CA VAL A 112 -8.56 17.31 -0.82
C VAL A 112 -7.31 17.99 -0.29
N LYS A 113 -7.40 18.64 0.89
CA LYS A 113 -6.22 19.10 1.61
C LYS A 113 -5.27 17.91 1.68
N GLN A 114 -4.18 17.98 0.95
CA GLN A 114 -3.08 17.06 1.16
C GLN A 114 -2.51 17.47 2.51
N THR A 115 -3.12 17.00 3.60
CA THR A 115 -2.36 16.71 4.81
C THR A 115 -1.20 15.92 4.26
N LYS A 116 0.01 16.50 4.29
CA LYS A 116 1.20 15.79 3.86
C LYS A 116 1.12 14.46 4.60
N LYS A 117 0.66 13.40 3.93
CA LYS A 117 1.13 12.07 4.25
C LYS A 117 2.61 12.33 4.12
N ARG A 118 3.30 12.40 5.26
CA ARG A 118 4.74 12.20 5.25
C ARG A 118 4.86 10.99 4.35
N VAL A 119 5.37 11.23 3.15
CA VAL A 119 5.86 10.17 2.32
C VAL A 119 6.92 9.63 3.24
N VAL A 120 6.54 8.59 4.00
CA VAL A 120 7.51 7.64 4.50
C VAL A 120 7.99 7.04 3.21
N ASP A 121 8.96 7.77 2.67
CA ASP A 121 9.88 7.38 1.65
C ASP A 121 10.11 5.91 1.93
N HIS A 122 9.55 5.06 1.08
CA HIS A 122 10.09 3.72 0.89
C HIS A 122 11.43 3.90 0.16
N SER A 123 12.30 4.75 0.72
CA SER A 123 13.69 4.50 0.57
C SER A 123 13.92 3.25 1.39
N ASP A 124 14.44 2.26 0.69
CA ASP A 124 15.37 1.24 1.18
C ASP A 124 16.57 1.85 1.91
N LYS A 125 16.39 2.92 2.70
CA LYS A 125 17.24 3.25 3.80
C LYS A 125 16.92 2.19 4.82
N GLY A 126 17.74 1.14 4.82
CA GLY A 126 17.81 0.19 5.91
C GLY A 126 17.78 0.98 7.20
N PHE A 127 16.59 1.03 7.81
CA PHE A 127 16.49 1.27 9.23
C PHE A 127 17.43 0.21 9.77
N LYS A 128 18.56 0.65 10.32
CA LYS A 128 19.18 -0.09 11.40
C LYS A 128 17.99 -0.37 12.30
N LYS A 129 17.47 -1.61 12.21
CA LYS A 129 16.59 -2.15 13.24
C LYS A 129 17.50 -2.02 14.43
N ASP A 130 17.36 -0.93 15.17
CA ASP A 130 17.77 -0.92 16.55
C ASP A 130 17.21 -2.24 17.05
N LYS A 131 18.14 -3.11 17.45
CA LYS A 131 17.83 -4.37 18.08
C LYS A 131 17.30 -4.01 19.46
N GLU A 132 16.22 -3.25 19.50
CA GLU A 132 15.40 -3.09 20.67
C GLU A 132 14.92 -4.50 20.97
N LEU A 133 15.32 -4.99 22.15
CA LEU A 133 14.95 -6.32 22.62
C LEU A 133 13.42 -6.36 22.74
N ARG A 134 12.76 -6.82 21.68
CA ARG A 134 11.31 -7.01 21.64
C ARG A 134 10.98 -8.32 22.32
N ILE A 135 10.91 -8.29 23.65
CA ILE A 135 10.42 -9.42 24.45
C ILE A 135 8.90 -9.56 24.28
N LEU A 136 8.19 -8.43 24.13
CA LEU A 136 6.76 -8.40 23.89
C LEU A 136 6.45 -8.81 22.45
N ASP A 137 5.45 -9.68 22.28
CA ASP A 137 4.89 -9.97 20.96
C ASP A 137 4.17 -8.74 20.39
N VAL A 138 3.96 -8.74 19.08
CA VAL A 138 3.41 -7.59 18.35
C VAL A 138 2.03 -7.19 18.87
N LYS A 139 1.18 -8.16 19.23
CA LYS A 139 -0.19 -7.90 19.66
C LYS A 139 -0.21 -7.30 21.07
N THR A 140 0.51 -7.89 22.02
CA THR A 140 0.56 -7.38 23.40
C THR A 140 1.21 -6.00 23.46
N ASN A 141 2.31 -5.79 22.73
CA ASN A 141 2.93 -4.46 22.65
C ASN A 141 1.98 -3.40 22.08
N GLN A 142 1.19 -3.75 21.06
CA GLN A 142 0.22 -2.85 20.47
C GLN A 142 -0.95 -2.55 21.43
N ASN A 143 -1.47 -3.56 22.12
CA ASN A 143 -2.56 -3.40 23.10
C ASN A 143 -2.14 -2.52 24.27
N LEU A 144 -0.98 -2.80 24.88
CA LEU A 144 -0.37 -1.97 25.94
C LEU A 144 -0.17 -0.53 25.49
N SER A 145 0.41 -0.36 24.30
CA SER A 145 0.62 0.94 23.69
C SER A 145 -0.67 1.74 23.54
N ILE A 146 -1.77 1.09 23.16
CA ILE A 146 -3.09 1.72 22.99
C ILE A 146 -3.68 2.07 24.36
N ALA A 147 -3.63 1.16 25.34
CA ALA A 147 -4.14 1.40 26.68
C ALA A 147 -3.44 2.59 27.35
N LEU A 148 -2.10 2.64 27.27
CA LEU A 148 -1.29 3.74 27.83
C LEU A 148 -1.49 5.07 27.07
N ARG A 149 -1.50 5.06 25.74
CA ARG A 149 -1.67 6.28 24.93
C ARG A 149 -3.13 6.75 24.80
N GLY A 150 -4.09 5.97 25.29
CA GLY A 150 -5.49 6.35 25.33
C GLY A 150 -5.72 7.39 26.42
N GLN A 151 -6.08 6.93 27.60
CA GLN A 151 -6.43 7.81 28.72
C GLN A 151 -5.21 8.47 29.38
N TYR A 152 -4.09 7.75 29.48
CA TYR A 152 -2.89 8.22 30.17
C TYR A 152 -1.90 8.98 29.29
N LYS A 153 -2.32 9.41 28.10
CA LYS A 153 -1.46 10.10 27.11
C LYS A 153 -0.73 11.32 27.67
N HIS A 154 -1.35 12.01 28.62
CA HIS A 154 -0.84 13.23 29.22
C HIS A 154 0.09 12.97 30.42
N LEU A 155 0.29 11.71 30.80
CA LEU A 155 1.13 11.28 31.91
C LEU A 155 2.41 10.63 31.40
N SER A 156 3.50 10.79 32.15
CA SER A 156 4.71 9.99 31.95
C SER A 156 4.51 8.58 32.51
N LEU A 157 5.29 7.60 32.02
CA LEU A 157 5.26 6.24 32.57
C LEU A 157 5.58 6.21 34.07
N ASP A 158 6.49 7.08 34.53
CA ASP A 158 6.81 7.23 35.95
C ASP A 158 5.63 7.78 36.76
N ALA A 159 4.88 8.74 36.21
CA ALA A 159 3.68 9.27 36.87
C ALA A 159 2.60 8.20 36.99
N ILE A 160 2.38 7.40 35.93
CA ILE A 160 1.44 6.28 35.94
C ILE A 160 1.88 5.25 36.99
N ARG A 161 3.17 4.88 37.02
CA ARG A 161 3.73 3.97 38.03
C ARG A 161 3.47 4.47 39.45
N LEU A 162 3.74 5.75 39.72
CA LEU A 162 3.51 6.35 41.03
C LEU A 162 2.02 6.39 41.40
N ALA A 163 1.14 6.68 40.45
CA ALA A 163 -0.30 6.67 40.66
C ALA A 163 -0.80 5.27 41.03
N ILE A 164 -0.29 4.22 40.37
CA ILE A 164 -0.58 2.81 40.72
C ILE A 164 -0.08 2.49 42.12
N LEU A 165 1.16 2.85 42.45
CA LEU A 165 1.75 2.59 43.78
C LEU A 165 1.04 3.32 44.92
N ARG A 166 0.46 4.50 44.65
CA ARG A 166 -0.30 5.31 45.61
C ARG A 166 -1.80 5.00 45.63
N CYS A 167 -2.28 4.12 44.75
CA CYS A 167 -3.70 3.88 44.54
C CYS A 167 -4.48 5.18 44.26
N ASP A 168 -3.93 6.06 43.42
CA ASP A 168 -4.54 7.37 43.14
C ASP A 168 -5.71 7.23 42.14
N GLU A 169 -6.93 7.13 42.68
CA GLU A 169 -8.17 6.97 41.90
C GLU A 169 -8.44 8.16 40.98
N HIS A 170 -8.02 9.38 41.35
CA HIS A 170 -8.21 10.58 40.53
C HIS A 170 -7.31 10.61 39.28
N VAL A 171 -6.24 9.82 39.27
CA VAL A 171 -5.35 9.68 38.11
C VAL A 171 -5.69 8.43 37.31
N LEU A 172 -6.04 7.33 37.99
CA LEU A 172 -6.25 6.03 37.36
C LEU A 172 -7.64 5.83 36.77
N CYS A 173 -8.66 6.43 37.40
CA CYS A 173 -10.07 6.20 37.09
C CYS A 173 -10.79 7.47 36.62
N LEU A 174 -10.14 8.62 36.52
CA LEU A 174 -10.81 9.84 36.09
C LEU A 174 -10.84 9.93 34.56
N ASP A 175 -12.03 10.01 33.99
CA ASP A 175 -12.21 10.15 32.55
C ASP A 175 -12.06 11.62 32.09
N SER A 176 -12.12 11.85 30.78
CA SER A 176 -12.02 13.21 30.21
C SER A 176 -13.15 14.15 30.63
N THR A 177 -14.23 13.62 31.21
CA THR A 177 -15.39 14.40 31.68
C THR A 177 -15.35 14.66 33.19
N GLY A 178 -14.32 14.18 33.90
CA GLY A 178 -14.13 14.36 35.34
C GLY A 178 -14.96 13.39 36.19
N THR A 179 -15.47 12.32 35.57
CA THR A 179 -16.20 11.26 36.27
C THR A 179 -15.27 10.10 36.62
N LEU A 180 -15.53 9.44 37.75
CA LEU A 180 -14.81 8.22 38.13
C LEU A 180 -15.35 7.03 37.33
N ASP A 181 -14.56 6.57 36.37
CA ASP A 181 -14.80 5.40 35.55
C ASP A 181 -13.59 4.45 35.62
N SER A 182 -13.84 3.22 36.06
CA SER A 182 -12.83 2.17 36.16
C SER A 182 -12.49 1.53 34.81
N ALA A 183 -13.21 1.84 33.71
CA ALA A 183 -12.98 1.22 32.40
C ALA A 183 -11.53 1.41 31.89
N ALA A 184 -10.94 2.56 32.19
CA ALA A 184 -9.55 2.89 31.89
C ALA A 184 -8.57 1.89 32.51
N LEU A 185 -8.72 1.71 33.80
CA LEU A 185 -7.91 0.86 34.63
C LEU A 185 -8.13 -0.61 34.26
N GLN A 186 -9.38 -1.01 34.01
CA GLN A 186 -9.71 -2.35 33.52
C GLN A 186 -9.08 -2.66 32.16
N ASN A 187 -9.11 -1.69 31.23
CA ASN A 187 -8.46 -1.82 29.93
C ASN A 187 -6.93 -1.91 30.06
N LEU A 188 -6.33 -1.16 30.99
CA LEU A 188 -4.91 -1.27 31.29
C LEU A 188 -4.57 -2.66 31.86
N ILE A 189 -5.33 -3.15 32.84
CA ILE A 189 -5.13 -4.47 33.48
C ILE A 189 -5.21 -5.59 32.44
N SER A 190 -6.26 -5.59 31.61
CA SER A 190 -6.45 -6.60 30.55
C SER A 190 -5.41 -6.55 29.44
N SER A 191 -4.69 -5.44 29.30
CA SER A 191 -3.61 -5.28 28.33
C SER A 191 -2.25 -5.71 28.88
N LEU A 192 -2.12 -5.97 30.19
CA LEU A 192 -0.85 -6.37 30.81
C LEU A 192 -0.35 -7.71 30.24
N PRO A 193 0.97 -7.85 30.03
CA PRO A 193 1.56 -9.11 29.58
C PRO A 193 1.55 -10.14 30.71
N ASP A 194 1.57 -11.42 30.35
CA ASP A 194 1.63 -12.53 31.32
C ASP A 194 2.87 -12.43 32.22
N HIS A 195 2.76 -12.98 33.43
CA HIS A 195 3.85 -12.97 34.42
C HIS A 195 5.17 -13.54 33.88
N ASP A 196 5.13 -14.58 33.03
CA ASP A 196 6.32 -15.16 32.40
C ASP A 196 7.04 -14.16 31.49
N VAL A 197 6.29 -13.33 30.78
CA VAL A 197 6.84 -12.31 29.89
C VAL A 197 7.45 -11.18 30.71
N ILE A 198 6.79 -10.77 31.80
CA ILE A 198 7.33 -9.78 32.75
C ILE A 198 8.64 -10.28 33.35
N ASN A 199 8.70 -11.53 33.82
CA ASN A 199 9.91 -12.12 34.41
C ASN A 199 11.07 -12.15 33.41
N LYS A 200 10.82 -12.42 32.13
CA LYS A 200 11.84 -12.36 31.08
C LYS A 200 12.40 -10.95 30.89
N VAL A 201 11.57 -9.90 31.03
CA VAL A 201 12.03 -8.50 30.96
C VAL A 201 12.84 -8.14 32.19
N VAL A 202 12.43 -8.58 33.39
CA VAL A 202 13.14 -8.32 34.65
C VAL A 202 14.51 -9.03 34.72
N ALA A 203 14.64 -10.17 34.03
CA ALA A 203 15.87 -10.95 33.98
C ALA A 203 16.92 -10.43 32.98
N LEU A 204 16.61 -9.38 32.19
CA LEU A 204 17.57 -8.68 31.34
C LEU A 204 18.40 -7.67 32.15
#